data_AF-A0AB73GA93-F1
#
_entry.id   AF-A0AB73GA93-F1
#
_cell.length_a   1.000
_cell.length_b   1.000
_cell.length_c   1.000
_cell.angle_alpha   90.00
_cell.angle_beta   90.00
_cell.angle_gamma   90.00
#
_symmetry.space_group_name_H-M   'P 1'
#
loop_
_entity.id
_entity.type
_entity.pdbx_description
1 polymer ?
#
loop_
_entity_poly.entity_id
_entity_poly.type
_entity_poly.pdbx_seq_one_letter_code
_entity_poly.pdbx_strand_id
1 'polypeptide(L)'
;MKNLIFASTGEKPELVFRDALNNDVEITKHADKVLVYDQPLPSSGMLLWSDLRDWYAEVHEVDGTEGSKMLYRRLRQSVISANSPGEYAIFQGYYDRFTKLLGERLPALIPQAYLHYAPYTRRERGDEKFLARQRMDFLLMLEQGVRIVIEIDGRHHYAVKDQSAPERYIANAQLYAEMATEDRRLRLMGYEVYRFGGYEFRDVDLSGKPQVGPEAQRRVAEFFDRLFARHGIR
;
A
#
# COMPACT_ATOMS: atom_id res chain seq x y z
N MET A 1 1.46 12.39 11.56
CA MET A 1 0.32 11.80 10.81
C MET A 1 -0.80 11.66 11.82
N LYS A 2 -2.01 12.17 11.54
CA LYS A 2 -3.12 12.02 12.50
C LYS A 2 -3.78 10.66 12.37
N ASN A 3 -4.14 10.28 11.15
CA ASN A 3 -4.80 9.01 10.85
C ASN A 3 -4.11 8.31 9.66
N LEU A 4 -4.03 6.99 9.70
CA LEU A 4 -3.65 6.15 8.56
C LEU A 4 -4.93 5.49 8.00
N ILE A 5 -5.26 5.81 6.74
CA ILE A 5 -6.40 5.24 6.03
C ILE A 5 -5.89 4.19 5.05
N PHE A 6 -6.41 2.97 5.09
CA PHE A 6 -5.83 1.86 4.32
C PHE A 6 -6.80 0.70 4.07
N ALA A 7 -6.32 -0.33 3.37
CA ALA A 7 -7.01 -1.59 3.13
C ALA A 7 -8.43 -1.42 2.53
N SER A 8 -8.58 -0.62 1.46
CA SER A 8 -9.88 -0.52 0.79
C SER A 8 -10.32 -1.89 0.23
N THR A 9 -11.57 -2.30 0.47
CA THR A 9 -12.15 -3.56 -0.04
C THR A 9 -13.15 -3.36 -1.17
N GLY A 10 -13.42 -2.12 -1.57
CA GLY A 10 -14.47 -1.79 -2.54
C GLY A 10 -14.21 -0.44 -3.20
N GLU A 11 -15.26 0.37 -3.32
CA GLU A 11 -15.16 1.68 -3.95
C GLU A 11 -14.11 2.58 -3.29
N LYS A 12 -13.49 3.44 -4.10
CA LYS A 12 -12.51 4.41 -3.60
C LYS A 12 -13.21 5.35 -2.60
N PRO A 13 -12.66 5.54 -1.39
CA PRO A 13 -13.18 6.52 -0.45
C PRO A 13 -13.07 7.93 -1.01
N GLU A 14 -14.05 8.76 -0.70
CA GLU A 14 -13.98 10.20 -0.98
C GLU A 14 -13.42 10.91 0.24
N LEU A 15 -12.33 11.64 0.04
CA LEU A 15 -11.50 12.20 1.12
C LEU A 15 -11.44 13.71 0.96
N VAL A 16 -11.93 14.43 1.97
CA VAL A 16 -12.04 15.89 1.98
C VAL A 16 -11.19 16.44 3.11
N PHE A 17 -10.33 17.42 2.80
CA PHE A 17 -9.60 18.14 3.82
C PHE A 17 -10.53 19.15 4.50
N ARG A 18 -10.82 18.92 5.78
CA ARG A 18 -11.51 19.90 6.63
C ARG A 18 -10.56 21.02 7.03
N ASP A 19 -9.32 20.63 7.37
CA ASP A 19 -8.23 21.55 7.69
C ASP A 19 -6.93 21.05 7.07
N ALA A 20 -6.50 21.71 6.00
CA ALA A 20 -5.27 21.36 5.29
C ALA A 20 -4.00 21.68 6.12
N LEU A 21 -4.04 22.65 7.03
CA LEU A 21 -2.88 22.99 7.86
C LEU A 21 -2.63 21.90 8.91
N ASN A 22 -3.71 21.33 9.45
CA ASN A 22 -3.65 20.29 10.47
C ASN A 22 -3.73 18.86 9.92
N ASN A 23 -3.72 18.69 8.59
CA ASN A 23 -3.96 17.43 7.88
C ASN A 23 -5.20 16.69 8.40
N ASP A 24 -6.28 17.42 8.67
CA ASP A 24 -7.56 16.85 9.08
C ASP A 24 -8.36 16.42 7.84
N VAL A 25 -8.54 15.10 7.72
CA VAL A 25 -9.18 14.46 6.57
C VAL A 25 -10.46 13.77 7.04
N GLU A 26 -11.56 14.11 6.37
CA GLU A 26 -12.84 13.43 6.52
C GLU A 26 -13.07 12.46 5.36
N ILE A 27 -13.65 11.30 5.66
CA ILE A 27 -14.14 10.36 4.66
C ILE A 27 -15.63 10.63 4.43
N THR A 28 -15.97 11.29 3.32
CA THR A 28 -17.35 11.69 3.01
C THR A 28 -18.15 10.58 2.33
N LYS A 29 -17.47 9.60 1.71
CA LYS A 29 -18.09 8.41 1.11
C LYS A 29 -17.23 7.17 1.28
N HIS A 30 -17.91 6.01 1.41
CA HIS A 30 -17.30 4.68 1.48
C HIS A 30 -16.35 4.49 2.68
N ALA A 31 -16.62 5.15 3.80
CA ALA A 31 -15.85 4.98 5.04
C ALA A 31 -15.89 3.53 5.55
N ASP A 32 -16.97 2.80 5.28
CA ASP A 32 -17.14 1.37 5.59
C ASP A 32 -16.20 0.45 4.78
N LYS A 33 -15.58 0.95 3.71
CA LYS A 33 -14.70 0.16 2.83
C LYS A 33 -13.24 0.17 3.26
N VAL A 34 -12.84 1.05 4.16
CA VAL A 34 -11.45 1.26 4.57
C VAL A 34 -11.26 1.01 6.07
N LEU A 35 -10.01 0.91 6.49
CA LEU A 35 -9.61 0.97 7.89
C LEU A 35 -9.04 2.35 8.18
N VAL A 36 -9.29 2.86 9.39
CA VAL A 36 -8.75 4.11 9.90
C VAL A 36 -8.03 3.83 11.20
N TYR A 37 -6.70 3.78 11.15
CA TYR A 37 -5.86 3.70 12.34
C TYR A 37 -5.62 5.12 12.86
N ASP A 38 -6.16 5.40 14.03
CA ASP A 38 -6.22 6.72 14.68
C ASP A 38 -5.33 6.82 15.93
N GLN A 39 -4.56 5.76 16.22
CA GLN A 39 -3.64 5.74 17.34
C GLN A 39 -2.36 6.54 17.03
N PRO A 40 -1.72 7.13 18.04
CA PRO A 40 -0.42 7.75 17.88
C PRO A 40 0.60 6.75 17.33
N LEU A 41 1.34 7.15 16.29
CA LEU A 41 2.43 6.34 15.78
C LEU A 41 3.52 6.19 16.85
N PRO A 42 4.20 5.03 16.92
CA PRO A 42 5.32 4.83 17.83
C PRO A 42 6.40 5.90 17.66
N SER A 43 7.02 6.32 18.77
CA SER A 43 8.08 7.35 18.74
C SER A 43 9.32 6.91 17.96
N SER A 44 9.53 5.60 17.77
CA SER A 44 10.55 5.04 16.89
C SER A 44 10.31 5.35 15.41
N GLY A 45 9.07 5.68 15.03
CA GLY A 45 8.60 5.83 13.65
C GLY A 45 8.20 4.51 12.98
N MET A 46 8.60 3.38 13.55
CA MET A 46 8.29 2.05 13.03
C MET A 46 6.89 1.62 13.46
N LEU A 47 6.08 1.14 12.50
CA LEU A 47 4.80 0.51 12.81
C LEU A 47 4.94 -0.99 12.65
N LEU A 48 4.72 -1.72 13.73
CA LEU A 48 4.82 -3.17 13.78
C LEU A 48 3.47 -3.83 13.51
N TRP A 49 3.53 -5.09 13.08
CA TRP A 49 2.34 -5.93 12.97
C TRP A 49 1.63 -6.11 14.33
N SER A 50 2.39 -6.15 15.43
CA SER A 50 1.86 -6.17 16.80
C SER A 50 0.99 -4.94 17.08
N ASP A 51 1.44 -3.75 16.71
CA ASP A 51 0.71 -2.51 16.95
C ASP A 51 -0.65 -2.52 16.25
N LEU A 52 -0.68 -3.02 15.00
CA LEU A 52 -1.93 -3.12 14.24
C LEU A 52 -2.87 -4.20 14.78
N ARG A 53 -2.37 -5.39 15.11
CA ARG A 53 -3.25 -6.47 15.61
C ARG A 53 -3.81 -6.15 16.99
N ASP A 54 -3.03 -5.48 17.85
CA ASP A 54 -3.44 -5.12 19.20
C ASP A 54 -4.52 -4.03 19.15
N TRP A 55 -4.29 -2.98 18.33
CA TRP A 55 -5.32 -1.98 18.01
C TRP A 55 -6.60 -2.62 17.46
N TYR A 56 -6.48 -3.52 16.49
CA TYR A 56 -7.65 -4.13 15.86
C TYR A 56 -8.42 -5.03 16.84
N ALA A 57 -7.72 -5.73 17.73
CA ALA A 57 -8.32 -6.55 18.78
C ALA A 57 -9.10 -5.68 19.79
N GLU A 58 -8.51 -4.56 20.22
CA GLU A 58 -9.15 -3.59 21.12
C GLU A 58 -10.44 -3.02 20.52
N VAL A 59 -10.39 -2.53 19.28
CA VAL A 59 -11.57 -1.96 18.57
C VAL A 59 -12.71 -2.98 18.44
N HIS A 60 -12.40 -4.27 18.37
CA HIS A 60 -13.40 -5.33 18.21
C HIS A 60 -13.71 -6.07 19.51
N GLU A 61 -13.11 -5.67 20.63
CA GLU A 61 -13.30 -6.29 21.95
C GLU A 61 -13.03 -7.81 21.96
N VAL A 62 -12.00 -8.25 21.23
CA VAL A 62 -11.59 -9.66 21.14
C VAL A 62 -10.19 -9.86 21.70
N ASP A 63 -9.81 -11.13 21.96
CA ASP A 63 -8.43 -11.43 22.30
C ASP A 63 -7.47 -11.18 21.13
N GLY A 64 -6.18 -11.00 21.43
CA GLY A 64 -5.17 -10.68 20.41
C GLY A 64 -4.99 -11.77 19.34
N THR A 65 -5.29 -13.04 19.65
CA THR A 65 -5.19 -14.13 18.67
C THR A 65 -6.31 -14.03 17.63
N GLU A 66 -7.54 -13.81 18.08
CA GLU A 66 -8.68 -13.64 17.16
C GLU A 66 -8.59 -12.32 16.41
N GLY A 67 -8.23 -11.22 17.09
CA GLY A 67 -7.99 -9.91 16.46
C GLY A 67 -6.94 -9.99 15.35
N SER A 68 -5.83 -10.71 15.58
CA SER A 68 -4.80 -10.93 14.56
C SER A 68 -5.32 -11.68 13.33
N LYS A 69 -6.17 -12.71 13.52
CA LYS A 69 -6.78 -13.45 12.39
C LYS A 69 -7.77 -12.59 11.62
N MET A 70 -8.60 -11.83 12.34
CA MET A 70 -9.58 -10.93 11.74
C MET A 70 -8.88 -9.85 10.91
N LEU A 71 -7.86 -9.19 11.47
CA LEU A 71 -7.08 -8.19 10.76
C LEU A 71 -6.40 -8.80 9.52
N TYR A 72 -5.72 -9.94 9.65
CA TYR A 72 -5.08 -10.58 8.50
C TYR A 72 -6.08 -10.87 7.37
N ARG A 73 -7.26 -11.43 7.69
CA ARG A 73 -8.33 -11.66 6.71
C ARG A 73 -8.81 -10.36 6.08
N ARG A 74 -8.99 -9.31 6.88
CA ARG A 74 -9.45 -7.98 6.44
C ARG A 74 -8.45 -7.31 5.50
N LEU A 75 -7.15 -7.41 5.76
CA LEU A 75 -6.09 -6.90 4.89
C LEU A 75 -5.95 -7.76 3.63
N ARG A 76 -6.00 -9.08 3.76
CA ARG A 76 -5.97 -10.00 2.61
C ARG A 76 -7.15 -9.75 1.66
N GLN A 77 -8.34 -9.45 2.19
CA GLN A 77 -9.48 -9.10 1.36
C GLN A 77 -9.24 -7.83 0.54
N SER A 78 -8.51 -6.83 1.06
CA SER A 78 -8.23 -5.60 0.32
C SER A 78 -7.38 -5.84 -0.93
N VAL A 79 -6.35 -6.66 -0.84
CA VAL A 79 -5.49 -7.00 -2.00
C VAL A 79 -6.17 -7.96 -2.99
N ILE A 80 -7.12 -8.78 -2.53
CA ILE A 80 -7.97 -9.57 -3.43
C ILE A 80 -8.93 -8.65 -4.18
N SER A 81 -9.59 -7.72 -3.49
CA SER A 81 -10.51 -6.75 -4.10
C SER A 81 -9.81 -5.80 -5.08
N ALA A 82 -8.50 -5.56 -4.92
CA ALA A 82 -7.70 -4.79 -5.88
C ALA A 82 -7.53 -5.50 -7.23
N ASN A 83 -7.80 -6.81 -7.31
CA ASN A 83 -7.67 -7.63 -8.52
C ASN A 83 -6.29 -7.50 -9.20
N SER A 84 -5.24 -7.37 -8.39
CA SER A 84 -3.85 -7.24 -8.82
C SER A 84 -3.07 -8.48 -8.38
N PRO A 85 -2.60 -9.33 -9.32
CA PRO A 85 -1.83 -10.52 -8.97
C PRO A 85 -0.56 -10.19 -8.18
N GLY A 86 0.07 -9.05 -8.50
CA GLY A 86 1.27 -8.59 -7.79
C GLY A 86 1.00 -8.15 -6.36
N GLU A 87 -0.10 -7.43 -6.12
CA GLU A 87 -0.46 -7.06 -4.75
C GLU A 87 -0.76 -8.28 -3.89
N TYR A 88 -1.54 -9.22 -4.42
CA TYR A 88 -1.83 -10.46 -3.71
C TYR A 88 -0.55 -11.26 -3.42
N ALA A 89 0.36 -11.38 -4.39
CA ALA A 89 1.63 -12.09 -4.20
C ALA A 89 2.55 -11.44 -3.17
N ILE A 90 2.70 -10.11 -3.21
CA ILE A 90 3.48 -9.36 -2.24
C ILE A 90 2.90 -9.54 -0.83
N PHE A 91 1.60 -9.33 -0.66
CA PHE A 91 0.95 -9.47 0.65
C PHE A 91 1.07 -10.90 1.20
N GLN A 92 0.67 -11.89 0.41
CA GLN A 92 0.64 -13.29 0.81
C GLN A 92 2.06 -13.80 1.09
N GLY A 93 3.00 -13.56 0.16
CA GLY A 93 4.40 -13.99 0.31
C GLY A 93 5.11 -13.31 1.47
N TYR A 94 4.82 -12.03 1.74
CA TYR A 94 5.38 -11.30 2.87
C TYR A 94 4.95 -11.92 4.20
N TYR A 95 3.64 -12.00 4.45
CA TYR A 95 3.14 -12.48 5.74
C TYR A 95 3.38 -13.97 5.95
N ASP A 96 3.34 -14.81 4.90
CA ASP A 96 3.63 -16.25 5.02
C ASP A 96 5.08 -16.52 5.45
N ARG A 97 6.03 -15.74 4.90
CA ARG A 97 7.46 -15.90 5.17
C ARG A 97 7.87 -15.20 6.47
N PHE A 98 7.60 -13.90 6.57
CA PHE A 98 8.25 -13.06 7.57
C PHE A 98 7.56 -13.09 8.94
N THR A 99 6.29 -13.49 9.04
CA THR A 99 5.64 -13.68 10.35
C THR A 99 6.40 -14.68 11.22
N LYS A 100 6.87 -15.78 10.62
CA LYS A 100 7.64 -16.81 11.34
C LYS A 100 9.08 -16.38 11.62
N LEU A 101 9.67 -15.59 10.73
CA LEU A 101 11.08 -15.18 10.84
C LEU A 101 11.28 -14.04 11.84
N LEU A 102 10.38 -13.04 11.84
CA LEU A 102 10.54 -11.81 12.61
C LEU A 102 9.68 -11.75 13.87
N GLY A 103 8.56 -12.50 13.92
CA GLY A 103 7.65 -12.50 15.06
C GLY A 103 7.20 -11.10 15.46
N GLU A 104 7.45 -10.72 16.71
CA GLU A 104 7.10 -9.40 17.27
C GLU A 104 7.86 -8.22 16.63
N ARG A 105 8.95 -8.48 15.91
CA ARG A 105 9.69 -7.44 15.17
C ARG A 105 9.19 -7.24 13.73
N LEU A 106 8.13 -7.95 13.33
CA LEU A 106 7.60 -7.88 11.96
C LEU A 106 7.08 -6.46 11.67
N PRO A 107 7.65 -5.73 10.68
CA PRO A 107 7.05 -4.49 10.23
C PRO A 107 5.65 -4.72 9.64
N ALA A 108 4.71 -3.82 9.92
CA ALA A 108 3.38 -3.89 9.33
C ALA A 108 3.43 -3.52 7.84
N LEU A 109 3.23 -4.49 6.95
CA LEU A 109 3.02 -4.24 5.53
C LEU A 109 1.56 -3.82 5.31
N ILE A 110 1.34 -2.53 5.09
CA ILE A 110 0.02 -1.90 5.03
C ILE A 110 -0.44 -1.85 3.57
N PRO A 111 -1.46 -2.62 3.14
CA PRO A 111 -1.97 -2.57 1.78
C PRO A 111 -2.89 -1.37 1.54
N GLN A 112 -2.96 -0.90 0.29
CA GLN A 112 -3.94 0.06 -0.20
C GLN A 112 -3.99 1.35 0.65
N ALA A 113 -2.81 1.89 0.98
CA ALA A 113 -2.64 2.99 1.92
C ALA A 113 -2.88 4.35 1.26
N TYR A 114 -3.74 5.18 1.86
CA TYR A 114 -4.02 6.53 1.37
C TYR A 114 -3.10 7.54 2.07
N LEU A 115 -2.20 8.13 1.28
CA LEU A 115 -1.31 9.19 1.72
C LEU A 115 -2.01 10.54 1.52
N HIS A 116 -2.33 11.19 2.64
CA HIS A 116 -2.75 12.58 2.68
C HIS A 116 -1.66 13.39 3.36
N TYR A 117 -0.84 14.05 2.55
CA TYR A 117 0.12 15.02 3.05
C TYR A 117 0.02 16.28 2.22
N ALA A 118 -0.38 17.40 2.84
CA ALA A 118 0.20 18.72 2.56
C ALA A 118 -0.31 19.79 3.54
N PRO A 119 0.51 20.23 4.51
CA PRO A 119 0.45 21.58 5.04
C PRO A 119 1.17 22.54 4.09
N TYR A 120 0.63 22.79 2.89
CA TYR A 120 1.06 23.90 2.02
C TYR A 120 -0.14 24.80 1.70
N THR A 121 0.07 26.11 1.77
CA THR A 121 -1.02 27.08 1.64
C THR A 121 -1.53 27.13 0.20
N ARG A 122 -2.80 27.50 0.01
CA ARG A 122 -3.46 27.63 -1.31
C ARG A 122 -2.66 28.47 -2.33
N ARG A 123 -1.75 29.34 -1.86
CA ARG A 123 -0.86 30.19 -2.66
C ARG A 123 0.30 29.45 -3.34
N GLU A 124 0.76 28.34 -2.78
CA GLU A 124 1.85 27.53 -3.36
C GLU A 124 1.32 26.49 -4.37
N ARG A 125 -0.01 26.30 -4.44
CA ARG A 125 -0.66 25.18 -5.13
C ARG A 125 -0.88 25.35 -6.63
N GLY A 126 -0.97 26.57 -7.16
CA GLY A 126 -1.41 26.77 -8.55
C GLY A 126 -2.68 25.96 -8.91
N ASP A 127 -2.84 25.61 -10.20
CA ASP A 127 -3.88 24.72 -10.74
C ASP A 127 -3.50 23.21 -10.60
N GLU A 128 -2.58 22.83 -9.71
CA GLU A 128 -2.21 21.42 -9.55
C GLU A 128 -3.43 20.61 -9.13
N LYS A 129 -3.90 19.78 -10.08
CA LYS A 129 -5.05 18.89 -9.90
C LYS A 129 -4.88 18.14 -8.61
N PHE A 130 -5.83 18.38 -7.72
CA PHE A 130 -6.04 17.67 -6.47
C PHE A 130 -5.82 16.16 -6.70
N LEU A 131 -4.69 15.63 -6.21
CA LEU A 131 -4.60 14.26 -5.71
C LEU A 131 -4.74 13.15 -6.78
N ALA A 132 -3.95 13.19 -7.85
CA ALA A 132 -3.97 12.15 -8.90
C ALA A 132 -3.61 10.73 -8.37
N ARG A 133 -2.77 10.60 -7.33
CA ARG A 133 -2.49 9.33 -6.65
C ARG A 133 -2.35 9.51 -5.14
N GLN A 134 -3.46 9.28 -4.42
CA GLN A 134 -3.46 9.21 -2.95
C GLN A 134 -3.17 7.80 -2.46
N ARG A 135 -3.65 6.80 -3.18
CA ARG A 135 -3.57 5.40 -2.76
C ARG A 135 -2.30 4.78 -3.32
N MET A 136 -1.47 4.28 -2.42
CA MET A 136 -0.29 3.48 -2.70
C MET A 136 -0.64 2.01 -2.52
N ASP A 137 -0.04 1.12 -3.31
CA ASP A 137 -0.36 -0.32 -3.20
C ASP A 137 0.09 -0.88 -1.85
N PHE A 138 1.30 -0.52 -1.37
CA PHE A 138 1.73 -0.79 0.00
C PHE A 138 2.54 0.34 0.64
N LEU A 139 2.46 0.41 1.96
CA LEU A 139 3.28 1.24 2.82
C LEU A 139 3.99 0.39 3.89
N LEU A 140 5.26 0.66 4.11
CA LEU A 140 5.99 0.27 5.33
C LEU A 140 6.46 1.54 6.05
N MET A 141 6.38 1.50 7.37
CA MET A 141 6.93 2.53 8.25
C MET A 141 7.96 1.87 9.14
N LEU A 142 9.22 2.22 8.94
CA LEU A 142 10.36 1.66 9.65
C LEU A 142 10.93 2.67 10.64
N GLU A 143 11.96 2.25 11.36
CA GLU A 143 12.61 3.11 12.34
C GLU A 143 13.20 4.39 11.71
N GLN A 144 13.48 5.39 12.56
CA GLN A 144 14.05 6.68 12.18
C GLN A 144 13.24 7.43 11.10
N GLY A 145 11.95 7.12 11.00
CA GLY A 145 11.01 7.79 10.09
C GLY A 145 11.12 7.37 8.63
N VAL A 146 11.82 6.26 8.33
CA VAL A 146 11.88 5.70 6.98
C VAL A 146 10.48 5.23 6.55
N ARG A 147 10.01 5.74 5.40
CA ARG A 147 8.72 5.37 4.81
C ARG A 147 8.95 4.78 3.43
N ILE A 148 8.46 3.57 3.21
CA ILE A 148 8.67 2.84 1.97
C ILE A 148 7.32 2.65 1.30
N VAL A 149 7.22 3.09 0.06
CA VAL A 149 6.09 2.83 -0.83
C VAL A 149 6.49 1.74 -1.82
N ILE A 150 5.63 0.73 -1.95
CA ILE A 150 5.76 -0.31 -2.97
C ILE A 150 4.57 -0.22 -3.91
N GLU A 151 4.84 -0.19 -5.21
CA GLU A 151 3.82 -0.06 -6.27
C GLU A 151 3.95 -1.20 -7.27
N ILE A 152 2.82 -1.67 -7.80
CA ILE A 152 2.74 -2.72 -8.81
C ILE A 152 2.25 -2.10 -10.11
N ASP A 153 3.17 -1.98 -11.08
CA ASP A 153 2.91 -1.36 -12.36
C ASP A 153 2.33 -2.34 -13.38
N GLY A 154 1.01 -2.23 -13.56
CA GLY A 154 0.28 -2.90 -14.64
C GLY A 154 0.40 -2.18 -15.98
N ARG A 155 0.02 -2.87 -17.06
CA ARG A 155 0.03 -2.33 -18.44
C ARG A 155 -0.71 -0.99 -18.57
N HIS A 156 -1.76 -0.77 -17.78
CA HIS A 156 -2.54 0.46 -17.77
C HIS A 156 -1.76 1.70 -17.31
N HIS A 157 -0.60 1.51 -16.65
CA HIS A 157 0.24 2.62 -16.20
C HIS A 157 1.18 3.16 -17.28
N TYR A 158 1.37 2.46 -18.39
CA TYR A 158 2.31 2.87 -19.45
C TYR A 158 1.84 2.54 -20.86
N ALA A 159 0.63 2.01 -21.03
CA ALA A 159 0.08 1.64 -22.31
C ALA A 159 -1.43 1.88 -22.38
N VAL A 160 -1.91 2.15 -23.59
CA VAL A 160 -3.33 2.31 -23.91
C VAL A 160 -3.79 1.16 -24.80
N LYS A 161 -5.08 0.81 -24.78
CA LYS A 161 -5.64 -0.19 -25.69
C LYS A 161 -5.51 0.30 -27.14
N ASP A 162 -5.10 -0.60 -28.03
CA ASP A 162 -5.13 -0.36 -29.46
C ASP A 162 -6.59 -0.36 -29.95
N GLN A 163 -7.05 0.76 -30.49
CA GLN A 163 -8.41 0.90 -31.01
C GLN A 163 -8.67 0.00 -32.23
N SER A 164 -7.62 -0.33 -33.00
CA SER A 164 -7.69 -1.17 -34.18
C SER A 164 -7.58 -2.67 -33.87
N ALA A 165 -7.04 -3.01 -32.70
CA ALA A 165 -6.87 -4.39 -32.24
C ALA A 165 -7.08 -4.46 -30.71
N PRO A 166 -8.32 -4.64 -30.22
CA PRO A 166 -8.66 -4.51 -28.79
C PRO A 166 -7.88 -5.40 -27.82
N GLU A 167 -7.28 -6.48 -28.30
CA GLU A 167 -6.40 -7.39 -27.53
C GLU A 167 -4.97 -6.86 -27.34
N ARG A 168 -4.59 -5.80 -28.06
CA ARG A 168 -3.25 -5.21 -28.03
C ARG A 168 -3.23 -3.94 -27.20
N TYR A 169 -2.07 -3.67 -26.62
CA TYR A 169 -1.76 -2.45 -25.91
C TYR A 169 -0.57 -1.77 -26.59
N ILE A 170 -0.65 -0.46 -26.76
CA ILE A 170 0.39 0.38 -27.35
C ILE A 170 1.01 1.20 -26.24
N ALA A 171 2.34 1.19 -26.15
CA ALA A 171 3.07 2.01 -25.20
C ALA A 171 2.70 3.49 -25.35
N ASN A 172 2.48 4.16 -24.23
CA ASN A 172 2.07 5.55 -24.18
C ASN A 172 3.10 6.36 -23.38
N ALA A 173 3.84 7.21 -24.09
CA ALA A 173 4.91 8.02 -23.50
C ALA A 173 4.38 9.02 -22.44
N GLN A 174 3.14 9.51 -22.60
CA GLN A 174 2.53 10.41 -21.62
C GLN A 174 2.24 9.67 -20.30
N LEU A 175 1.61 8.50 -20.34
CA LEU A 175 1.34 7.69 -19.14
C LEU A 175 2.64 7.32 -18.42
N TYR A 176 3.68 6.97 -19.17
CA TYR A 176 5.01 6.73 -18.61
C TYR A 176 5.59 7.98 -17.93
N ALA A 177 5.50 9.15 -18.56
CA ALA A 177 6.00 10.40 -17.99
C ALA A 177 5.23 10.81 -16.72
N GLU A 178 3.92 10.58 -16.67
CA GLU A 178 3.09 10.78 -15.48
C GLU A 178 3.53 9.85 -14.33
N MET A 179 3.74 8.56 -14.60
CA MET A 179 4.27 7.62 -13.61
C MET A 179 5.64 8.04 -13.07
N ALA A 180 6.57 8.43 -13.96
CA ALA A 180 7.89 8.89 -13.57
C ALA A 180 7.84 10.19 -12.74
N THR A 181 6.86 11.05 -13.00
CA THR A 181 6.63 12.28 -12.23
C THR A 181 6.16 11.98 -10.82
N GLU A 182 5.21 11.05 -10.66
CA GLU A 182 4.74 10.62 -9.35
C GLU A 182 5.84 9.91 -8.53
N ASP A 183 6.68 9.11 -9.17
CA ASP A 183 7.85 8.50 -8.52
C ASP A 183 8.79 9.55 -7.93
N ARG A 184 9.17 10.56 -8.73
CA ARG A 184 9.99 11.68 -8.26
C ARG A 184 9.32 12.45 -7.15
N ARG A 185 8.01 12.71 -7.26
CA ARG A 185 7.25 13.45 -6.25
C ARG A 185 7.29 12.73 -4.90
N LEU A 186 7.05 11.42 -4.87
CA LEU A 186 7.12 10.63 -3.64
C LEU A 186 8.53 10.62 -3.04
N ARG A 187 9.56 10.42 -3.88
CA ARG A 187 10.96 10.47 -3.42
C ARG A 187 11.34 11.83 -2.83
N LEU A 188 10.93 12.92 -3.47
CA LEU A 188 11.15 14.29 -2.98
C LEU A 188 10.39 14.57 -1.67
N MET A 189 9.28 13.86 -1.42
CA MET A 189 8.57 13.87 -0.14
C MET A 189 9.23 12.97 0.94
N GLY A 190 10.36 12.34 0.64
CA GLY A 190 11.13 11.52 1.58
C GLY A 190 10.75 10.05 1.62
N TYR A 191 9.94 9.55 0.67
CA TYR A 191 9.64 8.13 0.58
C TYR A 191 10.73 7.38 -0.18
N GLU A 192 11.10 6.18 0.28
CA GLU A 192 11.73 5.20 -0.59
C GLU A 192 10.65 4.56 -1.47
N VAL A 193 10.85 4.51 -2.79
CA VAL A 193 9.86 3.97 -3.73
C VAL A 193 10.45 2.78 -4.47
N TYR A 194 9.75 1.63 -4.39
CA TYR A 194 10.09 0.42 -5.13
C TYR A 194 8.91 0.01 -6.02
N ARG A 195 9.18 -0.17 -7.31
CA ARG A 195 8.16 -0.53 -8.32
C ARG A 195 8.41 -1.95 -8.82
N PHE A 196 7.36 -2.75 -8.85
CA PHE A 196 7.34 -4.06 -9.48
C PHE A 196 6.57 -3.99 -10.79
N GLY A 197 7.06 -4.65 -11.83
CA GLY A 197 6.29 -4.82 -13.06
C GLY A 197 5.26 -5.92 -12.91
N GLY A 198 4.05 -5.76 -13.45
CA GLY A 198 3.02 -6.81 -13.41
C GLY A 198 3.46 -8.14 -14.04
N TYR A 199 4.43 -8.12 -14.96
CA TYR A 199 5.00 -9.34 -15.57
C TYR A 199 5.76 -10.23 -14.56
N GLU A 200 6.20 -9.66 -13.44
CA GLU A 200 6.91 -10.37 -12.38
C GLU A 200 6.03 -11.38 -11.64
N PHE A 201 4.70 -11.26 -11.78
CA PHE A 201 3.70 -12.04 -11.05
C PHE A 201 2.79 -12.84 -12.00
N ARG A 202 3.32 -13.23 -13.16
CA ARG A 202 2.60 -13.97 -14.21
C ARG A 202 2.16 -15.39 -13.80
N ASP A 203 2.77 -15.95 -12.78
CA ASP A 203 2.47 -17.27 -12.22
C ASP A 203 1.53 -17.21 -11.00
N VAL A 204 0.82 -16.09 -10.84
CA VAL A 204 -0.20 -15.89 -9.81
C VAL A 204 -1.57 -16.05 -10.44
N ASP A 205 -2.37 -16.96 -9.88
CA ASP A 205 -3.75 -17.18 -10.30
C ASP A 205 -4.69 -16.64 -9.23
N LEU A 206 -5.52 -15.66 -9.60
CA LEU A 206 -6.55 -15.10 -8.72
C LEU A 206 -7.93 -15.74 -8.94
N SER A 207 -8.07 -16.64 -9.92
CA SER A 207 -9.32 -17.32 -10.19
C SER A 207 -9.64 -18.36 -9.11
N GLY A 208 -10.89 -18.40 -8.67
CA GLY A 208 -11.31 -19.30 -7.59
C GLY A 208 -10.58 -19.02 -6.27
N LYS A 209 -9.78 -19.97 -5.79
CA LYS A 209 -8.94 -19.82 -4.58
C LYS A 209 -7.58 -19.28 -5.00
N PRO A 210 -7.21 -18.03 -4.66
CA PRO A 210 -5.98 -17.41 -5.16
C PRO A 210 -4.70 -18.17 -4.77
N GLN A 211 -3.80 -18.36 -5.73
CA GLN A 211 -2.52 -19.07 -5.58
C GLN A 211 -1.36 -18.23 -6.07
N VAL A 212 -0.23 -18.28 -5.35
CA VAL A 212 1.02 -17.62 -5.73
C VAL A 212 1.99 -18.68 -6.18
N GLY A 213 2.45 -18.60 -7.43
CA GLY A 213 3.45 -19.51 -7.99
C GLY A 213 4.87 -19.28 -7.42
N PRO A 214 5.80 -20.21 -7.71
CA PRO A 214 7.14 -20.20 -7.14
C PRO A 214 8.03 -19.05 -7.64
N GLU A 215 7.82 -18.52 -8.86
CA GLU A 215 8.59 -17.37 -9.34
C GLU A 215 8.22 -16.11 -8.56
N ALA A 216 6.93 -15.83 -8.40
CA ALA A 216 6.44 -14.72 -7.61
C ALA A 216 6.88 -14.82 -6.14
N GLN A 217 6.75 -16.01 -5.52
CA GLN A 217 7.20 -16.24 -4.13
C GLN A 217 8.69 -15.92 -3.95
N ARG A 218 9.54 -16.40 -4.87
CA ARG A 218 10.98 -16.16 -4.82
C ARG A 218 11.31 -14.67 -4.94
N ARG A 219 10.66 -13.95 -5.87
CA ARG A 219 10.87 -12.50 -6.05
C ARG A 219 10.52 -11.69 -4.80
N VAL A 220 9.38 -12.00 -4.20
CA VAL A 220 8.93 -11.34 -2.96
C VAL A 220 9.95 -11.59 -1.84
N ALA A 221 10.37 -12.85 -1.65
CA ALA A 221 11.37 -13.19 -0.64
C ALA A 221 12.70 -12.46 -0.86
N GLU A 222 13.27 -12.53 -2.07
CA GLU A 222 14.54 -11.88 -2.41
C GLU A 222 14.50 -10.36 -2.21
N PHE A 223 13.38 -9.72 -2.56
CA PHE A 223 13.22 -8.28 -2.37
C PHE A 223 13.22 -7.92 -0.88
N PHE A 224 12.36 -8.53 -0.08
CA PHE A 224 12.25 -8.18 1.34
C PHE A 224 13.46 -8.60 2.16
N ASP A 225 14.10 -9.73 1.86
CA ASP A 225 15.36 -10.13 2.50
C ASP A 225 16.43 -9.03 2.31
N ARG A 226 16.55 -8.48 1.09
CA ARG A 226 17.49 -7.38 0.80
C ARG A 226 17.06 -6.04 1.40
N LEU A 227 15.76 -5.75 1.37
CA LEU A 227 15.21 -4.53 1.96
C LEU A 227 15.45 -4.47 3.47
N PHE A 228 15.18 -5.58 4.16
CA PHE A 228 15.40 -5.71 5.59
C PHE A 228 16.87 -5.71 5.96
N ALA A 229 17.73 -6.37 5.18
CA ALA A 229 19.16 -6.27 5.36
C ALA A 229 19.66 -4.82 5.23
N ARG A 230 19.16 -4.06 4.25
CA ARG A 230 19.49 -2.64 4.04
C ARG A 230 19.08 -1.78 5.24
N HIS A 231 17.92 -2.05 5.83
CA HIS A 231 17.36 -1.27 6.94
C HIS A 231 17.67 -1.87 8.32
N GLY A 232 18.55 -2.88 8.41
CA GLY A 232 18.99 -3.46 9.67
C GLY A 232 17.95 -4.32 10.40
N ILE A 233 16.87 -4.73 9.73
CA ILE A 233 15.81 -5.56 10.30
C ILE A 233 16.25 -7.02 10.29
N ARG A 234 16.22 -7.68 11.46
CA ARG A 234 16.68 -9.06 11.69
C ARG A 234 15.75 -9.84 12.59
#